data_AF-A0A535S289-F1
#
_entry.id   AF-A0A535S289-F1
#
_cell.length_a   1.000
_cell.length_b   1.000
_cell.length_c   1.000
_cell.angle_alpha   90.00
_cell.angle_beta   90.00
_cell.angle_gamma   90.00
#
_symmetry.space_group_name_H-M   'P 1'
#
loop_
_entity.id
_entity.type
_entity.pdbx_description
1 polymer ?
#
loop_
_entity_poly.entity_id
_entity_poly.type
_entity_poly.pdbx_seq_one_letter_code
_entity_poly.pdbx_strand_id
1 'polypeptide(L)'
;MTQDRSSQEIYNQLMEINEEAFGHGFYEVAYHALAAALHCALEFEAQGGLTALEQRAIEQKDWIDTHASEHSVSSQSASLHGNASVYTSLAKQIRTRQLMQRRDPPHR
;
A
#
# COMPACT_ATOMS: atom_id res chain seq x y z
N MET A 1 -12.39 18.92 -15.05
CA MET A 1 -11.44 19.15 -13.94
C MET A 1 -12.14 19.05 -12.58
N THR A 2 -12.79 17.92 -12.28
CA THR A 2 -13.54 17.69 -11.01
C THR A 2 -13.13 16.39 -10.31
N GLN A 3 -12.23 15.61 -10.91
CA GLN A 3 -11.91 14.24 -10.47
C GLN A 3 -10.83 14.20 -9.38
N ASP A 4 -9.97 15.21 -9.34
CA ASP A 4 -8.78 15.27 -8.47
C ASP A 4 -9.14 15.36 -6.97
N ARG A 5 -10.18 16.13 -6.63
CA ARG A 5 -10.69 16.25 -5.25
C ARG A 5 -11.28 14.92 -4.76
N SER A 6 -11.94 14.18 -5.64
CA SER A 6 -12.56 12.89 -5.30
C SER A 6 -11.52 11.81 -5.04
N SER A 7 -10.45 11.74 -5.83
CA SER A 7 -9.41 10.72 -5.65
C SER A 7 -8.63 10.93 -4.35
N GLN A 8 -8.37 12.18 -3.96
CA GLN A 8 -7.70 12.47 -2.69
C GLN A 8 -8.59 12.18 -1.47
N GLU A 9 -9.88 12.48 -1.53
CA GLU A 9 -10.84 12.15 -0.46
C GLU A 9 -10.98 10.64 -0.28
N ILE A 10 -11.12 9.88 -1.38
CA ILE A 10 -11.18 8.42 -1.35
C ILE A 10 -9.87 7.84 -0.83
N TYR A 11 -8.73 8.38 -1.23
CA TYR A 11 -7.42 7.98 -0.70
C TYR A 11 -7.38 8.12 0.83
N ASN A 12 -7.80 9.26 1.38
CA ASN A 12 -7.80 9.47 2.83
C ASN A 12 -8.70 8.47 3.55
N GLN A 13 -9.91 8.22 3.02
CA GLN A 13 -10.83 7.21 3.57
C GLN A 13 -10.23 5.79 3.54
N LEU A 14 -9.53 5.43 2.46
CA LEU A 14 -8.87 4.14 2.35
C LEU A 14 -7.70 4.00 3.33
N MET A 15 -6.98 5.09 3.63
CA MET A 15 -5.94 5.10 4.66
C MET A 15 -6.53 4.93 6.07
N GLU A 16 -7.68 5.54 6.36
CA GLU A 16 -8.40 5.34 7.63
C GLU A 16 -8.89 3.89 7.77
N ILE A 17 -9.51 3.34 6.73
CA ILE A 17 -9.96 1.93 6.70
C ILE A 17 -8.77 0.97 6.87
N ASN A 18 -7.64 1.26 6.22
CA ASN A 18 -6.43 0.47 6.40
C ASN A 18 -6.00 0.42 7.87
N GLU A 19 -5.97 1.57 8.53
CA GLU A 19 -5.52 1.68 9.92
C GLU A 19 -6.46 0.96 10.88
N GLU A 20 -7.77 1.16 10.74
CA GLU A 20 -8.79 0.48 11.52
C GLU A 20 -8.74 -1.05 11.33
N ALA A 21 -8.77 -1.51 10.08
CA ALA A 21 -8.73 -2.94 9.76
C ALA A 21 -7.46 -3.60 10.30
N PHE A 22 -6.30 -2.94 10.16
CA PHE A 22 -5.04 -3.47 10.66
C PHE A 22 -5.03 -3.55 12.19
N GLY A 23 -5.52 -2.51 12.88
CA GLY A 23 -5.62 -2.48 14.33
C GLY A 23 -6.52 -3.57 14.90
N HIS A 24 -7.51 -4.03 14.13
CA HIS A 24 -8.39 -5.14 14.49
C HIS A 24 -7.91 -6.53 14.01
N GLY A 25 -6.75 -6.61 13.36
CA GLY A 25 -6.19 -7.88 12.86
C GLY A 25 -6.75 -8.35 11.52
N PHE A 26 -7.55 -7.54 10.82
CA PHE A 26 -8.06 -7.84 9.48
C PHE A 26 -7.02 -7.49 8.40
N TYR A 27 -5.89 -8.20 8.39
CA TYR A 27 -4.72 -7.85 7.58
C TYR A 27 -4.96 -7.90 6.06
N GLU A 28 -5.79 -8.82 5.56
CA GLU A 28 -6.18 -8.87 4.15
C GLU A 28 -6.99 -7.63 3.73
N VAL A 29 -7.91 -7.18 4.59
CA VAL A 29 -8.70 -5.97 4.35
C VAL A 29 -7.81 -4.75 4.37
N ALA A 30 -6.91 -4.66 5.36
CA ALA A 30 -5.92 -3.60 5.44
C ALA A 30 -5.03 -3.54 4.18
N TYR A 31 -4.59 -4.70 3.68
CA TYR A 31 -3.85 -4.81 2.42
C TYR A 31 -4.66 -4.29 1.23
N HIS A 32 -5.92 -4.73 1.06
CA HIS A 32 -6.75 -4.29 -0.06
C HIS A 32 -7.06 -2.79 -0.02
N ALA A 33 -7.22 -2.21 1.17
CA ALA A 33 -7.36 -0.78 1.34
C ALA A 33 -6.11 -0.01 0.86
N LEU A 34 -4.90 -0.46 1.20
CA LEU A 34 -3.65 0.15 0.70
C LEU A 34 -3.49 -0.03 -0.81
N ALA A 35 -3.86 -1.19 -1.35
CA ALA A 35 -3.79 -1.45 -2.78
C ALA A 35 -4.74 -0.50 -3.55
N ALA A 36 -5.95 -0.28 -3.05
CA ALA A 36 -6.88 0.70 -3.60
C ALA A 36 -6.34 2.15 -3.46
N ALA A 37 -5.74 2.48 -2.32
CA ALA A 37 -5.18 3.81 -2.08
C ALA A 37 -4.02 4.13 -3.05
N LEU A 38 -3.21 3.14 -3.41
CA LEU A 38 -2.19 3.29 -4.47
C LEU A 38 -2.83 3.76 -5.78
N HIS A 39 -3.95 3.17 -6.21
CA HIS A 39 -4.62 3.59 -7.43
C HIS A 39 -5.09 5.04 -7.36
N CYS A 40 -5.66 5.46 -6.23
CA CYS A 40 -6.00 6.87 -6.03
C CYS A 40 -4.76 7.78 -6.11
N ALA A 41 -3.67 7.43 -5.40
CA ALA A 41 -2.44 8.23 -5.35
C ALA A 41 -1.77 8.40 -6.72
N LEU A 42 -1.98 7.46 -7.65
CA LEU A 42 -1.50 7.57 -9.02
C LEU A 42 -2.31 8.57 -9.86
N GLU A 43 -3.58 8.82 -9.52
CA GLU A 43 -4.47 9.70 -10.28
C GLU A 43 -4.30 11.19 -9.93
N PHE A 44 -3.92 11.53 -8.69
CA PHE A 44 -3.79 12.93 -8.24
C PHE A 44 -2.34 13.43 -8.12
N GLU A 45 -1.37 12.74 -8.74
CA GLU A 45 0.06 13.10 -8.81
C GLU A 45 0.74 13.53 -7.50
N ALA A 46 0.23 13.11 -6.34
CA ALA A 46 0.88 13.42 -5.06
C ALA A 46 2.10 12.52 -4.86
N GLN A 47 3.26 13.00 -5.28
CA GLN A 47 4.56 12.36 -5.04
C GLN A 47 4.78 12.00 -3.55
N GLY A 48 4.20 12.78 -2.63
CA GLY A 48 4.19 12.49 -1.19
C GLY A 48 3.33 11.28 -0.80
N GLY A 49 2.21 11.03 -1.49
CA GLY A 49 1.28 9.93 -1.19
C GLY A 49 1.88 8.56 -1.45
N LEU A 50 2.66 8.40 -2.52
CA LEU A 50 3.32 7.12 -2.81
C LEU A 50 4.41 6.78 -1.79
N THR A 51 5.11 7.76 -1.24
CA THR A 51 6.14 7.51 -0.21
C THR A 51 5.50 7.04 1.09
N ALA A 52 4.41 7.70 1.51
CA ALA A 52 3.66 7.32 2.70
C ALA A 52 3.04 5.91 2.57
N LEU A 53 2.49 5.57 1.40
CA LEU A 53 1.95 4.24 1.12
C LEU A 53 3.01 3.14 1.20
N GLU A 54 4.19 3.36 0.60
CA GLU A 54 5.28 2.39 0.64
C GLU A 54 5.71 2.13 2.09
N GLN A 55 5.92 3.21 2.85
CA GLN A 55 6.33 3.13 4.24
C GLN A 55 5.30 2.37 5.08
N ARG A 56 4.00 2.68 4.92
CA ARG A 56 2.92 1.99 5.64
C ARG A 56 2.86 0.50 5.29
N ALA A 57 3.04 0.14 4.02
CA ALA A 57 3.06 -1.26 3.59
C ALA A 57 4.24 -2.03 4.22
N ILE A 58 5.42 -1.41 4.33
CA ILE A 58 6.59 -2.00 4.98
C ILE A 58 6.36 -2.17 6.48
N GLU A 59 5.88 -1.12 7.17
CA GLU A 59 5.60 -1.16 8.61
C GLU A 59 4.60 -2.24 8.98
N GLN A 60 3.50 -2.35 8.21
CA GLN A 60 2.49 -3.38 8.43
C GLN A 60 3.05 -4.78 8.18
N LYS A 61 3.88 -4.96 7.14
CA LYS A 61 4.58 -6.23 6.90
C LYS A 61 5.48 -6.61 8.07
N ASP A 62 6.32 -5.68 8.53
CA ASP A 62 7.28 -5.93 9.61
C ASP A 62 6.56 -6.22 10.93
N TRP A 63 5.45 -5.52 11.19
CA TRP A 63 4.61 -5.80 12.33
C TRP A 63 3.98 -7.20 12.25
N ILE A 64 3.41 -7.58 11.11
CA ILE A 64 2.82 -8.92 10.90
C ILE A 64 3.88 -10.00 11.08
N ASP A 65 5.04 -9.85 10.46
CA ASP A 65 6.13 -10.82 10.56
C ASP A 65 6.63 -11.00 12.00
N THR A 66 6.52 -9.95 12.83
CA THR A 66 6.96 -9.97 14.24
C THR A 66 5.87 -10.50 15.19
N HIS A 67 4.61 -10.11 14.99
CA HIS A 67 3.55 -10.31 15.98
C HIS A 67 2.49 -11.34 15.54
N ALA A 68 2.42 -11.65 14.25
CA ALA A 68 1.44 -12.54 13.64
C ALA A 68 2.11 -13.44 12.58
N SER A 69 3.26 -14.02 12.92
CA SER A 69 4.12 -14.75 11.96
C SER A 69 3.45 -15.99 11.36
N GLU A 70 2.47 -16.60 12.04
CA GLU A 70 1.69 -17.73 11.54
C GLU A 70 0.50 -17.31 10.67
N HIS A 71 0.21 -16.02 10.56
CA HIS A 71 -0.89 -15.53 9.76
C HIS A 71 -0.65 -15.78 8.26
N SER A 72 -1.71 -16.01 7.49
CA SER A 72 -1.68 -16.32 6.04
C SER A 72 -0.84 -15.31 5.22
N VAL A 73 -0.96 -14.02 5.54
CA VAL A 73 -0.29 -12.92 4.83
C VAL A 73 1.14 -12.60 5.31
N SER A 74 1.62 -13.28 6.35
CA SER A 74 3.00 -13.11 6.82
C SER A 74 4.00 -13.58 5.76
N SER A 75 5.21 -13.04 5.80
CA SER A 75 6.30 -13.48 4.93
C SER A 75 6.66 -14.95 5.18
N GLN A 76 6.60 -15.40 6.43
CA GLN A 76 6.84 -16.80 6.79
C GLN A 76 5.83 -17.72 6.09
N SER A 77 4.54 -17.47 6.27
CA SER A 77 3.47 -18.27 5.64
C SER A 77 3.51 -18.21 4.12
N ALA A 78 3.73 -17.02 3.55
CA ALA A 78 3.85 -16.89 2.09
C ALA A 78 5.02 -17.73 1.54
N SER A 79 6.17 -17.72 2.22
CA SER A 79 7.35 -18.47 1.78
C SER A 79 7.18 -19.98 1.83
N LEU A 80 6.36 -20.51 2.75
CA LEU A 80 6.01 -21.94 2.78
C LEU A 80 5.28 -22.38 1.51
N HIS A 81 4.61 -21.45 0.82
CA HIS A 81 3.95 -21.67 -0.46
C HIS A 81 4.78 -21.17 -1.66
N GLY A 82 6.06 -20.84 -1.46
CA GLY A 82 6.94 -20.33 -2.52
C GLY A 82 6.60 -18.92 -3.01
N ASN A 83 5.77 -18.19 -2.26
CA ASN A 83 5.29 -16.85 -2.62
C ASN A 83 5.93 -15.77 -1.75
N ALA A 84 5.94 -14.53 -2.25
CA ALA A 84 6.20 -13.36 -1.43
C ALA A 84 4.92 -12.91 -0.71
N SER A 85 5.03 -12.33 0.48
CA SER A 85 3.90 -11.67 1.13
C SER A 85 3.26 -10.64 0.19
N VAL A 86 1.93 -10.52 0.26
CA VAL A 86 1.16 -9.52 -0.48
C VAL A 86 1.62 -8.09 -0.15
N TYR A 87 2.07 -7.86 1.09
CA TYR A 87 2.64 -6.59 1.52
C TYR A 87 4.02 -6.31 0.90
N THR A 88 4.89 -7.32 0.81
CA THR A 88 6.18 -7.22 0.09
C THR A 88 5.96 -6.89 -1.38
N SER A 89 5.00 -7.56 -2.01
CA SER A 89 4.66 -7.34 -3.41
C SER A 89 4.11 -5.92 -3.64
N LEU A 90 3.26 -5.44 -2.74
CA LEU A 90 2.70 -4.09 -2.80
C LEU A 90 3.77 -3.00 -2.62
N ALA A 91 4.62 -3.11 -1.59
CA ALA A 91 5.71 -2.15 -1.37
C ALA A 91 6.63 -2.05 -2.60
N LYS A 92 6.97 -3.20 -3.20
CA LYS A 92 7.74 -3.24 -4.45
C LYS A 92 7.00 -2.55 -5.60
N GLN A 93 5.71 -2.79 -5.76
CA GLN A 93 4.89 -2.17 -6.79
C GLN A 93 4.87 -0.64 -6.64
N ILE A 94 4.66 -0.14 -5.42
CA ILE A 94 4.66 1.30 -5.10
C ILE A 94 6.02 1.91 -5.44
N ARG A 95 7.13 1.29 -5.00
CA ARG A 95 8.48 1.74 -5.32
C ARG A 95 8.74 1.80 -6.82
N THR A 96 8.31 0.78 -7.58
CA THR A 96 8.43 0.80 -9.04
C THR A 96 7.66 1.98 -9.64
N ARG A 97 6.45 2.27 -9.19
CA ARG A 97 5.67 3.43 -9.65
C ARG A 97 6.35 4.75 -9.36
N GLN A 98 6.90 4.93 -8.17
CA GLN A 98 7.68 6.13 -7.81
C GLN A 98 8.88 6.32 -8.75
N LEU A 99 9.61 5.25 -9.06
CA LEU A 99 10.76 5.30 -9.97
C LEU A 99 10.35 5.66 -11.40
N MET A 100 9.19 5.20 -11.87
CA MET A 100 8.65 5.55 -13.18
C MET A 100 8.27 7.04 -13.24
N GLN A 101 7.57 7.56 -12.22
CA GLN A 101 7.22 8.99 -12.12
C GLN A 101 8.46 9.91 -12.07
N ARG A 102 9.58 9.45 -11.50
CA ARG A 102 10.84 10.22 -11.49
C ARG A 102 11.56 10.25 -12.84
N ARG A 103 11.28 9.29 -13.73
CA ARG A 103 11.95 9.14 -15.03
C ARG A 103 11.20 9.84 -16.17
N ASP A 104 9.89 10.01 -16.05
CA ASP A 104 9.08 10.85 -16.94
C ASP A 104 8.88 12.24 -16.31
N PRO A 105 9.71 13.25 -16.61
CA PRO A 105 9.39 14.61 -16.23
C PRO A 105 8.10 15.04 -16.96
N PRO A 106 7.19 15.78 -16.31
CA PRO A 106 5.99 16.27 -16.98
C PRO A 106 6.40 17.12 -18.18
N HIS A 107 5.94 16.72 -19.37
CA HIS A 107 6.08 17.52 -20.59
C HIS A 107 5.40 18.87 -20.35
N ARG A 108 6.21 19.92 -20.21
CA ARG A 108 5.76 21.32 -20.21
C ARG A 108 5.34 21.74 -21.61
#